data_AF-A0A0X3S465-F1
#
_entry.id   AF-A0A0X3S465-F1
#
_cell.length_a   1.000
_cell.length_b   1.000
_cell.length_c   1.000
_cell.angle_alpha   90.00
_cell.angle_beta   90.00
_cell.angle_gamma   90.00
#
_symmetry.space_group_name_H-M   'P 1'
#
loop_
_entity.id
_entity.type
_entity.pdbx_description
1 polymer ?
#
loop_
_entity_poly.entity_id
_entity_poly.type
_entity_poly.pdbx_seq_one_letter_code
_entity_poly.pdbx_strand_id
1 'polypeptide(L)' 'MDPGGYLFFNGSLVHRSQPSRSTERFRRSFIGHYAGRSNLRIGRCYRNLTMDGTPVVPPESEGADPCGSQFTAAEPH' A
#
# COMPACT_ATOMS: atom_id res chain seq x y z
N MET A 1 -11.85 6.26 11.88
CA MET A 1 -11.32 5.01 12.44
C MET A 1 -10.28 5.40 13.47
N ASP A 2 -10.37 4.82 14.66
CA ASP A 2 -9.44 5.11 15.74
C ASP A 2 -8.06 4.47 15.47
N PRO A 3 -6.99 4.98 16.09
CA PRO A 3 -5.66 4.37 15.97
C PRO A 3 -5.70 2.88 16.33
N GLY A 4 -5.13 2.03 15.47
CA GLY A 4 -5.14 0.57 15.63
C GLY A 4 -6.34 -0.13 14.99
N GLY A 5 -7.37 0.61 14.56
CA GLY A 5 -8.42 0.06 13.72
C GLY A 5 -7.87 -0.39 12.35
N TYR A 6 -8.50 -1.40 11.76
CA TYR A 6 -8.13 -1.94 10.46
C TYR A 6 -9.36 -2.18 9.59
N LEU A 7 -9.15 -2.24 8.28
CA LEU A 7 -10.15 -2.62 7.28
C LEU A 7 -9.48 -3.54 6.26
N PHE A 8 -10.20 -4.59 5.86
CA PHE A 8 -9.86 -5.41 4.72
C PHE A 8 -10.75 -5.04 3.53
N PHE A 9 -10.17 -4.97 2.35
CA PHE A 9 -10.90 -4.81 1.11
C PHE A 9 -10.31 -5.70 0.03
N ASN A 10 -11.13 -6.06 -0.95
CA ASN A 10 -10.72 -6.87 -2.09
C ASN A 10 -9.92 -6.01 -3.09
N GLY A 11 -8.93 -6.60 -3.77
CA GLY A 11 -8.08 -5.90 -4.73
C GLY A 11 -8.80 -5.34 -5.97
N SER A 12 -10.02 -5.80 -6.27
CA SER A 12 -10.87 -5.27 -7.33
C SER A 12 -11.77 -4.11 -6.88
N LEU A 13 -11.78 -3.76 -5.59
CA LEU A 13 -12.54 -2.62 -5.09
C LEU A 13 -11.83 -1.33 -5.52
N VAL A 14 -12.53 -0.48 -6.29
CA VAL A 14 -12.02 0.85 -6.61
C VAL A 14 -12.12 1.75 -5.38
N HIS A 15 -11.00 2.32 -4.94
CA HIS A 15 -10.96 3.24 -3.80
C HIS A 15 -9.90 4.33 -3.95
N ARG A 16 -10.09 5.45 -3.24
CA ARG A 16 -9.09 6.52 -3.09
C ARG A 16 -9.28 7.25 -1.76
N SER A 17 -8.21 7.80 -1.20
CA SER A 17 -8.31 8.70 -0.06
C SER A 17 -8.66 10.12 -0.52
N GLN A 18 -9.57 10.78 0.20
CA GLN A 18 -9.78 12.21 0.07
C GLN A 18 -8.62 12.99 0.71
N PRO A 19 -8.34 14.23 0.23
CA PRO A 19 -7.38 15.12 0.88
C PRO A 19 -7.67 15.29 2.38
N SER A 20 -6.62 15.41 3.19
CA SER A 20 -6.79 15.81 4.59
C SER A 20 -7.29 17.26 4.63
N ARG A 21 -8.32 17.55 5.43
CA ARG A 21 -8.84 18.91 5.64
C ARG A 21 -8.39 19.51 6.98
N SER A 22 -7.66 18.75 7.79
CA SER A 22 -7.14 19.22 9.06
C SER A 22 -5.85 19.99 8.84
N THR A 23 -5.69 21.13 9.51
CA THR A 23 -4.42 21.88 9.56
C THR A 23 -3.48 21.33 10.63
N GLU A 24 -4.03 20.82 11.73
CA GLU A 24 -3.23 20.41 12.91
C GLU A 24 -2.93 18.90 12.99
N ARG A 25 -3.43 18.09 12.06
CA ARG A 25 -3.36 16.63 12.17
C ARG A 25 -2.97 15.97 10.85
N PHE A 26 -1.90 15.20 10.90
CA PHE A 26 -1.46 14.34 9.82
C PHE A 26 -2.04 12.93 9.96
N ARG A 27 -2.71 12.44 8.91
CA ARG A 27 -3.31 11.09 8.88
C ARG A 27 -2.31 10.09 8.35
N ARG A 28 -1.98 9.06 9.15
CA ARG A 28 -1.10 7.95 8.76
C ARG A 28 -1.88 6.64 8.67
N SER A 29 -1.48 5.79 7.73
CA SER A 29 -1.97 4.43 7.57
C SER A 29 -0.81 3.50 7.21
N PHE A 30 -0.86 2.26 7.70
CA PHE A 30 0.00 1.18 7.22
C PHE A 30 -0.86 0.26 6.34
N ILE A 31 -0.38 -0.04 5.13
CA ILE A 31 -1.11 -0.84 4.14
C ILE A 31 -0.26 -2.07 3.82
N GLY A 32 -0.87 -3.24 3.94
CA GLY A 32 -0.28 -4.51 3.53
C GLY A 32 -1.20 -5.24 2.54
N HIS A 33 -0.61 -6.09 1.72
CA HIS A 33 -1.34 -6.91 0.75
C HIS A 33 -1.15 -8.37 1.08
N TYR A 34 -2.25 -9.12 1.14
CA TYR A 34 -2.22 -10.57 1.18
C TYR A 34 -2.50 -11.10 -0.21
N ALA A 35 -1.64 -12.01 -0.66
CA ALA A 35 -1.72 -12.64 -1.97
C ALA A 35 -1.62 -14.15 -1.78
N GLY A 36 -2.46 -14.92 -2.47
CA GLY A 36 -2.36 -16.38 -2.47
C GLY A 36 -1.01 -16.84 -3.03
N ARG A 37 -0.49 -17.97 -2.54
CA ARG A 37 0.77 -18.57 -3.03
C ARG A 37 0.73 -18.94 -4.53
N SER A 38 -0.47 -19.07 -5.10
CA SER A 38 -0.70 -19.32 -6.52
C SER A 38 -0.53 -18.09 -7.41
N ASN A 39 -0.25 -16.91 -6.85
CA ASN A 39 0.04 -15.73 -7.67
C ASN A 39 1.29 -15.95 -8.52
N LEU A 40 1.14 -15.70 -9.82
CA LEU A 40 2.22 -15.95 -10.78
C LEU A 40 3.26 -14.84 -10.81
N ARG A 41 2.87 -13.60 -10.50
CA ARG A 41 3.71 -12.40 -10.60
C ARG A 41 3.33 -11.36 -9.55
N ILE A 42 4.31 -10.62 -9.03
CA ILE A 42 4.12 -9.48 -8.11
C ILE A 42 5.08 -8.36 -8.49
N GLY A 43 4.66 -7.10 -8.35
CA GLY A 43 5.52 -5.95 -8.60
C GLY A 43 6.75 -5.89 -7.70
N ARG A 44 7.89 -5.46 -8.24
CA ARG A 44 9.17 -5.37 -7.50
C ARG A 44 9.17 -4.32 -6.38
N CYS A 45 8.20 -3.40 -6.38
CA CYS A 45 8.00 -2.42 -5.33
C CYS A 45 7.54 -3.02 -3.99
N TYR A 46 7.13 -4.30 -3.95
CA TYR A 46 6.72 -5.00 -2.74
C TYR A 46 7.85 -5.85 -2.13
N ARG A 47 7.98 -5.78 -0.80
CA ARG A 47 8.77 -6.73 -0.02
C ARG A 47 7.87 -7.89 0.39
N ASN A 48 8.00 -9.02 -0.29
CA ASN A 48 7.11 -10.16 -0.09
C ASN A 48 7.67 -11.12 0.95
N LEU A 49 6.81 -11.54 1.87
CA LEU A 49 7.08 -12.55 2.88
C LEU A 49 5.96 -13.60 2.82
N THR A 50 6.30 -14.86 3.07
CA THR A 50 5.30 -15.86 3.49
C THR A 50 4.78 -15.55 4.89
N MET A 51 3.71 -16.22 5.30
CA MET A 51 3.10 -16.04 6.62
C MET A 51 4.04 -16.40 7.79
N ASP A 52 5.06 -17.23 7.54
CA ASP A 52 6.11 -17.57 8.51
C ASP A 52 7.30 -16.59 8.49
N GLY A 53 7.25 -15.56 7.65
CA GLY A 53 8.30 -14.53 7.54
C GLY A 53 9.41 -14.85 6.54
N THR A 54 9.35 -15.96 5.81
CA THR A 54 10.34 -16.27 4.77
C THR A 54 10.21 -15.31 3.58
N PRO A 55 11.29 -14.64 3.14
CA PRO A 55 11.27 -13.80 1.95
C PRO A 55 10.96 -14.59 0.67
N VAL A 56 10.15 -14.02 -0.22
CA VAL A 56 9.81 -14.62 -1.53
C VAL A 56 10.06 -13.59 -2.64
N VAL A 57 10.63 -14.05 -3.74
CA VAL A 57 10.90 -13.21 -4.93
C VAL A 57 10.16 -13.81 -6.13
N PRO A 58 8.86 -13.53 -6.29
CA PRO A 58 8.12 -13.96 -7.47
C PRO A 58 8.55 -13.17 -8.72
N PRO A 59 8.26 -13.67 -9.93
CA PRO A 59 8.49 -12.91 -11.15
C PRO A 59 7.77 -11.56 -11.14
N GLU A 60 8.35 -10.56 -11.81
CA GLU A 60 7.83 -9.19 -11.82
C GLU A 60 6.56 -9.06 -12.67
N SER A 61 5.56 -8.37 -12.15
CA SER A 61 4.39 -7.97 -12.93
C SER A 61 4.74 -6.79 -13.84
N GLU A 62 4.42 -6.91 -15.13
CA GLU A 62 4.63 -5.83 -16.10
C GLU A 62 3.82 -4.59 -15.74
N GLY A 63 4.42 -3.41 -15.84
CA GLY A 63 3.78 -2.13 -15.49
C GLY A 63 3.59 -1.90 -13.99
N ALA A 64 4.23 -2.70 -13.12
CA ALA A 64 4.14 -2.50 -11.68
C ALA A 64 5.03 -1.32 -11.22
N ASP A 65 4.37 -0.23 -10.83
CA ASP A 65 5.02 0.97 -10.28
C ASP A 65 4.80 1.11 -8.77
N PRO A 66 5.58 1.96 -8.08
CA PRO A 66 5.32 2.30 -6.68
C PRO A 66 3.92 2.86 -6.47
N CYS A 67 3.34 2.54 -5.30
CA CYS A 67 2.09 3.11 -4.80
C CYS A 67 2.29 4.59 -4.45
N GLY A 68 2.22 5.45 -5.47
CA GLY A 68 2.43 6.88 -5.36
C GLY A 68 3.91 7.28 -5.33
N SER A 69 4.13 8.57 -5.57
CA SER A 69 5.45 9.20 -5.55
C SER A 69 5.54 10.12 -4.34
N GLN A 70 6.75 10.36 -3.83
CA GLN A 70 6.94 11.47 -2.88
C GLN A 70 6.48 12.76 -3.56
N PHE A 71 5.62 13.52 -2.87
CA PHE A 71 5.25 14.86 -3.32
C PHE A 71 6.19 15.85 -2.65
N THR A 72 6.90 16.65 -3.43
CA THR A 72 7.62 17.81 -2.89
C THR A 72 6.55 18.77 -2.38
N ALA A 73 6.55 19.10 -1.09
CA ALA A 73 5.63 20.10 -0.57
C ALA A 73 5.84 21.40 -1.35
N ALA A 74 4.83 21.84 -2.11
CA ALA A 74 4.78 23.22 -2.53
C ALA A 74 4.65 24.05 -1.24
N GLU A 75 5.52 25.07 -1.13
CA GLU A 75 5.64 26.14 -0.11
C GLU A 75 4.53 26.25 0.96
N PRO A 76 4.90 26.65 2.20
CA PRO A 76 4.00 26.56 3.34
C PRO A 76 2.70 27.34 3.09
N HIS A 77 1.61 26.60 3.29
CA HIS A 77 0.24 27.09 3.39
C HIS A 77 0.04 27.85 4.70
#